data_AF-A0A1N7EF85-F1
#
_entry.id   AF-A0A1N7EF85-F1
#
_cell.length_a   1.000
_cell.length_b   1.000
_cell.length_c   1.000
_cell.angle_alpha   90.00
_cell.angle_beta   90.00
_cell.angle_gamma   90.00
#
_symmetry.space_group_name_H-M   'P 1'
#
loop_
_entity.id
_entity.type
_entity.pdbx_description
1 polymer ?
#
loop_
_entity_poly.entity_id
_entity_poly.type
_entity_poly.pdbx_seq_one_letter_code
_entity_poly.pdbx_strand_id
1 'polypeptide(L)'
;MLFRRWHTPERGQDVLAAALYERNSRARERIDRWWAAGGDDRDKVWRGAWFLLIEADFRFGNHERPKRVAPVLEFLLEADPTSPYQPQVRLTACLPQVAVEPPLGVYVGDPKVRELVDAALGFPDAELRQRLADLLSVTDQPGLLDALEIKFRSRARPGPTYVGVAPPGHESRCDLWLGGEPDSFLEIICANPHLPRPPAKPDDIDLALLPLLKDRLDLLPAFDQAALAQRLQEYLATWLPEQVHDRCRRALRDLSSREGAAAVCDRALRGDAEAAAAARDAGYRPSDPAWVPVFLLLTRQFAAYREADPDGRVLQLACTAGEPRINEDVIIRRVLAILSTDLPDDVAAAVRRSLRDLGPLNDHSLEDVRRQGMRRAILDRALKLKREAIATVVDAGYLPEDGEPEILPLLFLTEQFERYDREDPDGTKLRAVLAERGHEYKRKHFRVVAKRAGRPDPWPPEEPAPSRDRSSAPHATTWPSSITGHTFGGHL
;
A
#
# COMPACT_ATOMS: atom_id res chain seq x y z
N MET A 1 -43.21 64.28 17.40
CA MET A 1 -42.96 63.11 16.54
C MET A 1 -41.59 62.55 16.88
N LEU A 2 -41.55 61.44 17.62
CA LEU A 2 -40.32 60.69 17.92
C LEU A 2 -40.02 59.78 16.73
N PHE A 3 -38.91 60.02 16.04
CA PHE A 3 -38.40 59.11 15.01
C PHE A 3 -38.04 57.78 15.68
N ARG A 4 -38.92 56.77 15.54
CA ARG A 4 -38.55 55.37 15.76
C ARG A 4 -37.44 55.04 14.78
N ARG A 5 -36.20 54.90 15.28
CA ARG A 5 -35.13 54.22 14.56
C ARG A 5 -35.63 52.83 14.21
N TRP A 6 -35.82 52.58 12.91
CA TRP A 6 -35.97 51.23 12.40
C TRP A 6 -34.63 50.54 12.61
N HIS A 7 -34.50 49.81 13.72
CA HIS A 7 -33.36 48.93 13.95
C HIS A 7 -33.44 47.82 12.90
N THR A 8 -32.51 47.83 11.94
CA THR A 8 -32.14 46.61 11.22
C THR A 8 -31.94 45.52 12.27
N PRO A 9 -32.55 44.33 12.12
CA PRO A 9 -32.33 43.25 13.07
C PRO A 9 -30.82 42.98 13.14
N GLU A 10 -30.23 43.26 14.31
CA GLU A 10 -28.80 43.03 14.56
C GLU A 10 -28.49 41.58 14.22
N ARG A 11 -27.53 41.36 13.33
CA ARG A 11 -27.15 40.01 12.94
C ARG A 11 -26.51 39.35 14.17
N GLY A 12 -26.82 38.07 14.40
CA GLY A 12 -26.30 37.34 15.58
C GLY A 12 -24.77 37.39 15.71
N GLN A 13 -24.07 37.45 14.57
CA GLN A 13 -22.62 37.64 14.49
C GLN A 13 -22.13 38.97 15.10
N ASP A 14 -22.87 40.07 14.93
CA ASP A 14 -22.44 41.40 15.41
C ASP A 14 -22.54 41.46 16.95
N VAL A 15 -23.62 40.89 17.49
CA VAL A 15 -23.82 40.75 18.93
C VAL A 15 -22.76 39.82 19.54
N LEU A 16 -22.41 38.73 18.84
CA LEU A 16 -21.38 37.81 19.30
C LEU A 16 -19.99 38.44 19.24
N ALA A 17 -19.67 39.20 18.18
CA ALA A 17 -18.40 39.94 18.07
C ALA A 17 -18.26 40.97 19.20
N ALA A 18 -19.31 41.74 19.49
CA ALA A 18 -19.31 42.68 20.61
C ALA A 18 -19.13 41.97 21.97
N ALA A 19 -19.76 40.80 22.14
CA ALA A 19 -19.60 40.00 23.36
C ALA A 19 -18.17 39.48 23.53
N LEU A 20 -17.57 38.91 22.48
CA LEU A 20 -16.30 38.18 22.56
C LEU A 20 -15.06 39.07 22.36
N TYR A 21 -15.11 40.04 21.44
CA TYR A 21 -13.95 40.88 21.10
C TYR A 21 -13.94 42.20 21.87
N GLU A 22 -15.10 42.80 22.09
CA GLU A 22 -15.22 44.09 22.80
C GLU A 22 -15.53 43.90 24.30
N ARG A 23 -15.72 42.65 24.76
CA ARG A 23 -16.07 42.29 26.14
C ARG A 23 -17.33 43.00 26.64
N ASN A 24 -18.31 43.22 25.77
CA ASN A 24 -19.56 43.89 26.10
C ASN A 24 -20.47 42.96 26.92
N SER A 25 -20.65 43.24 28.22
CA SER A 25 -21.44 42.40 29.14
C SER A 25 -22.91 42.27 28.74
N ARG A 26 -23.53 43.33 28.21
CA ARG A 26 -24.94 43.29 27.75
C ARG A 26 -25.10 42.41 26.51
N ALA A 27 -24.12 42.46 25.61
CA ALA A 27 -24.10 41.56 24.46
C ALA A 27 -23.93 40.11 24.91
N ARG A 28 -23.06 39.87 25.90
CA ARG A 28 -22.85 38.55 26.50
C ARG A 28 -24.12 37.98 27.13
N GLU A 29 -24.80 38.74 28.00
CA GLU A 29 -26.08 38.35 28.60
C GLU A 29 -27.16 38.05 27.55
N ARG A 30 -27.13 38.76 26.41
CA ARG A 30 -28.06 38.52 25.31
C ARG A 30 -27.75 37.21 24.59
N ILE A 31 -26.47 36.92 24.31
CA ILE A 31 -26.05 35.63 23.74
C ILE A 31 -26.43 34.47 24.65
N ASP A 32 -26.19 34.59 25.96
CA ASP A 32 -26.53 33.53 26.92
C ASP A 32 -28.06 33.30 27.01
N ARG A 33 -28.87 34.36 26.92
CA ARG A 33 -30.33 34.22 26.81
C ARG A 33 -30.78 33.56 25.52
N TRP A 34 -30.19 33.93 24.37
CA TRP A 34 -30.47 33.28 23.09
C TRP A 34 -30.07 31.81 23.09
N TRP A 35 -28.94 31.49 23.73
CA TRP A 35 -28.47 30.13 23.89
C TRP A 35 -29.44 29.28 24.72
N ALA A 36 -29.88 29.83 25.86
CA ALA A 36 -30.82 29.17 26.78
C ALA A 36 -32.22 29.00 26.17
N ALA A 37 -32.65 29.90 25.27
CA ALA A 37 -33.94 29.78 24.58
C ALA A 37 -34.00 28.56 23.62
N GLY A 38 -32.85 28.06 23.16
CA GLY A 38 -32.78 26.93 22.23
C GLY A 38 -33.29 27.26 20.82
N GLY A 39 -33.53 26.22 20.02
CA GLY A 39 -34.11 26.34 18.67
C GLY A 39 -33.35 27.31 17.74
N ASP A 40 -34.10 28.14 17.03
CA ASP A 40 -33.56 29.11 16.06
C ASP A 40 -32.60 30.14 16.67
N ASP A 41 -32.77 30.48 17.95
CA ASP A 41 -31.91 31.46 18.61
C ASP A 41 -30.53 30.87 18.92
N ARG A 42 -30.47 29.60 19.32
CA ARG A 42 -29.20 28.87 19.46
C ARG A 42 -28.50 28.70 18.11
N ASP A 43 -29.23 28.35 17.05
CA ASP A 43 -28.69 28.23 15.70
C ASP A 43 -28.12 29.56 15.17
N LYS A 44 -28.76 30.70 15.48
CA LYS A 44 -28.22 32.04 15.16
C LYS A 44 -26.88 32.29 15.84
N VAL A 45 -26.75 31.95 17.13
CA VAL A 45 -25.48 32.11 17.87
C VAL A 45 -24.40 31.20 17.29
N TRP A 46 -24.74 29.94 17.01
CA TRP A 46 -23.85 28.98 16.38
C TRP A 46 -23.33 29.44 15.02
N ARG A 47 -24.21 29.87 14.11
CA ARG A 47 -23.83 30.43 12.81
C ARG A 47 -22.98 31.69 12.96
N GLY A 48 -23.29 32.52 13.96
CA GLY A 48 -22.46 33.67 14.34
C GLY A 48 -21.05 33.24 14.72
N ALA A 49 -20.89 32.23 15.57
CA ALA A 49 -19.58 31.74 16.00
C ALA A 49 -18.74 31.25 14.80
N TRP A 50 -19.34 30.46 13.91
CA TRP A 50 -18.63 30.03 12.69
C TRP A 50 -18.28 31.16 11.74
N PHE A 51 -19.17 32.13 11.58
CA PHE A 51 -18.88 33.30 10.76
C PHE A 51 -17.64 34.04 11.29
N LEU A 52 -17.56 34.22 12.62
CA LEU A 52 -16.41 34.84 13.27
C LEU A 52 -15.11 34.02 13.13
N LEU A 53 -15.18 32.69 13.18
CA LEU A 53 -14.02 31.82 12.93
C LEU A 53 -13.51 31.95 11.49
N ILE A 54 -14.42 31.96 10.51
CA ILE A 54 -14.07 32.15 9.09
C ILE A 54 -13.45 33.52 8.85
N GLU A 55 -14.05 34.59 9.40
CA GLU A 55 -13.48 35.95 9.30
C GLU A 55 -12.12 36.10 9.99
N ALA A 56 -11.80 35.18 10.90
CA ALA A 56 -10.51 35.11 11.57
C ALA A 56 -9.50 34.22 10.84
N ASP A 57 -9.81 33.78 9.60
CA ASP A 57 -8.97 32.91 8.78
C ASP A 57 -8.59 31.61 9.54
N PHE A 58 -9.52 31.06 10.33
CA PHE A 58 -9.31 29.87 11.15
C PHE A 58 -8.72 28.71 10.33
N ARG A 59 -7.56 28.20 10.75
CA ARG A 59 -6.78 27.15 10.07
C ARG A 59 -6.33 27.45 8.63
N PHE A 60 -6.37 28.72 8.20
CA PHE A 60 -5.80 29.15 6.92
C PHE A 60 -4.29 29.49 7.04
N GLY A 61 -3.51 28.53 7.54
CA GLY A 61 -2.05 28.61 7.65
C GLY A 61 -1.56 29.88 8.37
N ASN A 62 -0.69 30.65 7.72
CA ASN A 62 -0.07 31.86 8.30
C ASN A 62 -1.02 33.07 8.35
N HIS A 63 -2.24 32.97 7.81
CA HIS A 63 -3.21 34.06 7.80
C HIS A 63 -4.16 34.04 9.00
N GLU A 64 -4.20 32.92 9.74
CA GLU A 64 -5.02 32.78 10.93
C GLU A 64 -4.77 33.93 11.91
N ARG A 65 -5.83 34.43 12.55
CA ARG A 65 -5.78 35.49 13.56
C ARG A 65 -6.09 34.90 14.95
N PRO A 66 -5.11 34.31 15.67
CA PRO A 66 -5.36 33.61 16.93
C PRO A 66 -6.12 34.43 17.98
N LYS A 67 -5.86 35.74 18.05
CA LYS A 67 -6.53 36.68 18.97
C LYS A 67 -8.04 36.82 18.72
N ARG A 68 -8.52 36.49 17.52
CA ARG A 68 -9.95 36.45 17.16
C ARG A 68 -10.51 35.03 17.23
N VAL A 69 -9.71 34.01 16.94
CA VAL A 69 -10.13 32.61 17.06
C VAL A 69 -10.32 32.20 18.53
N ALA A 70 -9.37 32.51 19.41
CA ALA A 70 -9.35 32.04 20.79
C ALA A 70 -10.64 32.37 21.58
N PRO A 71 -11.16 33.62 21.60
CA PRO A 71 -12.40 33.93 22.32
C PRO A 71 -13.62 33.16 21.81
N VAL A 72 -13.65 32.81 20.51
CA VAL A 72 -14.75 32.03 19.94
C VAL A 72 -14.64 30.56 20.33
N LEU A 73 -13.44 29.98 20.32
CA LEU A 73 -13.22 28.61 20.78
C LEU A 73 -13.49 28.48 22.29
N GLU A 74 -13.05 29.44 23.10
CA GLU A 74 -13.37 29.49 24.54
C GLU A 74 -14.88 29.43 24.77
N PHE A 75 -15.63 30.27 24.05
CA PHE A 75 -17.09 30.31 24.10
C PHE A 75 -17.71 28.96 23.74
N LEU A 76 -17.24 28.32 22.66
CA LEU A 76 -17.75 27.01 22.22
C LEU A 76 -17.40 25.87 23.19
N LEU A 77 -16.33 26.00 23.96
CA LEU A 77 -15.88 25.03 24.95
C LEU A 77 -16.44 25.27 26.36
N GLU A 78 -17.33 26.25 26.54
CA GLU A 78 -18.04 26.45 27.79
C GLU A 78 -19.05 25.33 28.04
N ALA A 79 -19.31 25.03 29.31
CA ALA A 79 -20.28 24.03 29.73
C ALA A 79 -21.69 24.35 29.20
N ASP A 80 -22.35 23.34 28.66
CA ASP A 80 -23.76 23.39 28.25
C ASP A 80 -24.48 22.13 28.75
N PRO A 81 -25.20 22.21 29.89
CA PRO A 81 -25.89 21.06 30.45
C PRO A 81 -27.06 20.56 29.57
N THR A 82 -27.44 21.32 28.53
CA THR A 82 -28.46 20.91 27.57
C THR A 82 -27.90 20.05 26.43
N SER A 83 -26.58 19.90 26.34
CA SER A 83 -25.98 18.99 25.35
C SER A 83 -26.34 17.53 25.69
N PRO A 84 -26.89 16.77 24.72
CA PRO A 84 -27.12 15.34 24.91
C PRO A 84 -25.82 14.52 24.80
N TYR A 85 -24.71 15.16 24.43
CA TYR A 85 -23.42 14.55 24.16
C TYR A 85 -22.41 14.87 25.27
N GLN A 86 -21.46 13.98 25.49
CA GLN A 86 -20.30 14.19 26.33
C GLN A 86 -19.12 14.66 25.47
N PRO A 87 -18.24 15.56 25.97
CA PRO A 87 -18.48 16.40 27.14
C PRO A 87 -19.61 17.42 26.87
N GLN A 88 -20.34 17.78 27.93
CA GLN A 88 -21.46 18.72 27.87
C GLN A 88 -20.97 20.16 27.68
N VAL A 89 -20.66 20.52 26.44
CA VAL A 89 -20.22 21.87 26.05
C VAL A 89 -21.07 22.43 24.92
N ARG A 90 -21.02 23.76 24.73
CA ARG A 90 -21.78 24.46 23.69
C ARG A 90 -21.51 23.91 22.29
N LEU A 91 -20.26 23.54 22.01
CA LEU A 91 -19.86 22.95 20.73
C LEU A 91 -20.65 21.68 20.42
N THR A 92 -20.73 20.74 21.37
CA THR A 92 -21.39 19.44 21.14
C THR A 92 -22.92 19.60 21.05
N ALA A 93 -23.50 20.60 21.72
CA ALA A 93 -24.93 20.90 21.67
C ALA A 93 -25.42 21.45 20.32
N CYS A 94 -24.53 22.03 19.51
CA CYS A 94 -24.89 22.74 18.27
C CYS A 94 -24.48 22.01 16.99
N LEU A 95 -23.62 21.00 17.09
CA LEU A 95 -23.29 20.19 15.95
C LEU A 95 -24.53 19.37 15.53
N PRO A 96 -24.83 19.29 14.22
CA PRO A 96 -26.02 18.60 13.73
C PRO A 96 -26.09 17.17 14.29
N GLN A 97 -27.27 16.80 14.82
CA GLN A 97 -27.49 15.54 15.56
C GLN A 97 -27.51 14.29 14.67
N VAL A 98 -27.71 14.46 13.36
CA VAL A 98 -27.91 13.35 12.43
C VAL A 98 -27.17 13.66 11.13
N ALA A 99 -26.37 12.71 10.66
CA ALA A 99 -26.15 12.51 9.24
C ALA A 99 -27.53 12.21 8.61
N VAL A 100 -28.31 13.26 8.32
CA VAL A 100 -29.61 13.12 7.65
C VAL A 100 -29.38 12.29 6.41
N GLU A 101 -30.02 11.13 6.35
CA GLU A 101 -30.05 10.21 5.21
C GLU A 101 -30.10 10.98 3.88
N PRO A 102 -29.02 10.96 3.07
CA PRO A 102 -29.18 11.10 1.65
C PRO A 102 -29.41 9.69 1.07
N PRO A 103 -30.13 9.52 -0.05
CA PRO A 103 -30.33 8.20 -0.67
C PRO A 103 -29.04 7.48 -1.13
N LEU A 104 -27.85 8.04 -0.85
CA LEU A 104 -26.55 7.65 -1.38
C LEU A 104 -25.40 7.68 -0.33
N GLY A 105 -25.70 7.75 0.97
CA GLY A 105 -24.79 7.29 2.02
C GLY A 105 -23.37 7.87 2.06
N VAL A 106 -23.19 9.19 1.91
CA VAL A 106 -21.95 9.87 2.35
C VAL A 106 -22.33 11.20 2.97
N TYR A 107 -22.31 11.26 4.30
CA TYR A 107 -22.26 12.55 4.99
C TYR A 107 -20.89 13.16 4.70
N VAL A 108 -20.84 14.28 3.97
CA VAL A 108 -19.58 14.94 3.62
C VAL A 108 -18.94 15.64 4.84
N GLY A 109 -19.63 15.70 5.99
CA GLY A 109 -19.26 16.56 7.10
C GLY A 109 -19.58 18.01 6.77
N ASP A 110 -19.93 18.82 7.78
CA ASP A 110 -19.62 20.24 7.65
C ASP A 110 -18.09 20.33 7.59
N PRO A 111 -17.48 20.77 6.46
CA PRO A 111 -16.03 20.79 6.30
C PRO A 111 -15.32 21.53 7.43
N LYS A 112 -16.03 22.45 8.11
CA LYS A 112 -15.53 23.25 9.23
C LYS A 112 -15.29 22.44 10.51
N VAL A 113 -15.98 21.31 10.70
CA VAL A 113 -15.77 20.45 11.87
C VAL A 113 -14.40 19.78 11.82
N ARG A 114 -13.87 19.53 10.62
CA ARG A 114 -12.52 18.99 10.42
C ARG A 114 -11.44 19.97 10.88
N GLU A 115 -11.68 21.27 10.74
CA GLU A 115 -10.76 22.33 11.18
C GLU A 115 -10.58 22.32 12.71
N LEU A 116 -11.58 21.86 13.47
CA LEU A 116 -11.46 21.70 14.93
C LEU A 116 -10.48 20.59 15.32
N VAL A 117 -10.46 19.48 14.55
CA VAL A 117 -9.47 18.42 14.74
C VAL A 117 -8.08 18.97 14.47
N ASP A 118 -7.91 19.74 13.40
CA ASP A 118 -6.63 20.37 13.08
C ASP A 118 -6.19 21.41 14.13
N ALA A 119 -7.14 22.14 14.73
CA ALA A 119 -6.87 23.05 15.83
C ALA A 119 -6.39 22.31 17.11
N ALA A 120 -6.98 21.16 17.44
CA ALA A 120 -6.54 20.34 18.57
C ALA A 120 -5.08 19.86 18.44
N LEU A 121 -4.54 19.79 17.22
CA LEU A 121 -3.16 19.35 16.97
C LEU A 121 -2.15 20.49 16.91
N GLY A 122 -2.58 21.70 16.54
CA GLY A 122 -1.65 22.76 16.17
C GLY A 122 -2.11 24.18 16.42
N PHE A 123 -3.13 24.40 17.25
CA PHE A 123 -3.50 25.75 17.66
C PHE A 123 -2.39 26.38 18.52
N PRO A 124 -2.02 27.66 18.32
CA PRO A 124 -0.91 28.29 19.04
C PRO A 124 -1.09 28.39 20.55
N ASP A 125 -2.33 28.58 21.01
CA ASP A 125 -2.65 28.59 22.44
C ASP A 125 -2.65 27.17 22.99
N ALA A 126 -1.70 26.88 23.90
CA ALA A 126 -1.51 25.55 24.44
C ALA A 126 -2.67 25.08 25.33
N GLU A 127 -3.31 25.98 26.08
CA GLU A 127 -4.43 25.64 26.96
C GLU A 127 -5.67 25.29 26.13
N LEU A 128 -5.98 26.10 25.13
CA LEU A 128 -7.09 25.82 24.22
C LEU A 128 -6.86 24.59 23.37
N ARG A 129 -5.62 24.38 22.90
CA ARG A 129 -5.24 23.16 22.19
C ARG A 129 -5.48 21.92 23.06
N GLN A 130 -5.07 21.95 24.33
CA GLN A 130 -5.30 20.85 25.27
C GLN A 130 -6.79 20.62 25.52
N ARG A 131 -7.58 21.68 25.77
CA ARG A 131 -9.04 21.54 25.99
C ARG A 131 -9.77 20.96 24.79
N LEU A 132 -9.35 21.31 23.56
CA LEU A 132 -9.88 20.69 22.35
C LEU A 132 -9.48 19.22 22.24
N ALA A 133 -8.22 18.89 22.53
CA ALA A 133 -7.75 17.51 22.56
C ALA A 133 -8.50 16.67 23.59
N ASP A 134 -8.71 17.19 24.80
CA ASP A 134 -9.48 16.53 25.87
C ASP A 134 -10.92 16.27 25.44
N LEU A 135 -11.56 17.27 24.82
CA LEU A 135 -12.91 17.13 24.27
C LEU A 135 -12.97 16.02 23.21
N LEU A 136 -12.06 16.05 22.23
CA LEU A 136 -12.01 15.05 21.16
C LEU A 136 -11.65 13.65 21.68
N SER A 137 -10.94 13.58 22.81
CA SER A 137 -10.53 12.33 23.46
C SER A 137 -11.65 11.64 24.24
N VAL A 138 -12.80 12.28 24.45
CA VAL A 138 -13.93 11.67 25.19
C VAL A 138 -15.28 11.87 24.50
N THR A 139 -15.30 12.60 23.38
CA THR A 139 -16.57 12.97 22.73
C THR A 139 -17.33 11.77 22.18
N ASP A 140 -18.65 11.75 22.39
CA ASP A 140 -19.59 10.83 21.73
C ASP A 140 -20.37 11.52 20.59
N GLN A 141 -20.15 12.81 20.37
CA GLN A 141 -20.83 13.59 19.33
C GLN A 141 -20.50 13.06 17.91
N PRO A 142 -21.50 12.62 17.12
CA PRO A 142 -21.27 11.93 15.84
C PRO A 142 -20.45 12.70 14.80
N GLY A 143 -20.67 14.02 14.66
CA GLY A 143 -19.96 14.84 13.68
C GLY A 143 -18.47 15.02 13.99
N LEU A 144 -18.09 15.08 15.27
CA LEU A 144 -16.70 15.09 15.71
C LEU A 144 -16.05 13.72 15.51
N LEU A 145 -16.77 12.63 15.80
CA LEU A 145 -16.30 11.27 15.52
C LEU A 145 -16.08 11.06 14.01
N ASP A 146 -16.98 11.54 13.16
CA ASP A 146 -16.82 11.52 11.70
C ASP A 146 -15.58 12.31 11.27
N ALA A 147 -15.36 13.51 11.83
CA ALA A 147 -14.20 14.33 11.52
C ALA A 147 -12.88 13.64 11.94
N LEU A 148 -12.86 12.98 13.10
CA LEU A 148 -11.74 12.18 13.58
C LEU A 148 -11.45 11.01 12.63
N GLU A 149 -12.45 10.22 12.24
CA GLU A 149 -12.27 9.11 11.31
C GLU A 149 -11.83 9.58 9.92
N ILE A 150 -12.37 10.69 9.41
CA ILE A 150 -11.94 11.27 8.14
C ILE A 150 -10.46 11.67 8.20
N LYS A 151 -10.04 12.34 9.27
CA LYS A 151 -8.64 12.72 9.45
C LYS A 151 -7.74 11.49 9.58
N PHE A 152 -8.18 10.48 10.34
CA PHE A 152 -7.51 9.20 10.49
C PHE A 152 -7.32 8.51 9.14
N ARG A 153 -8.36 8.44 8.30
CA ARG A 153 -8.31 7.86 6.95
C ARG A 153 -7.16 8.44 6.12
N SER A 154 -7.00 9.76 6.15
CA SER A 154 -5.96 10.44 5.37
C SER A 154 -4.54 10.09 5.84
N ARG A 155 -4.36 9.86 7.16
CA ARG A 155 -3.07 9.58 7.80
C ARG A 155 -2.72 8.08 7.87
N ALA A 156 -3.73 7.22 7.91
CA ALA A 156 -3.59 5.77 7.95
C ALA A 156 -3.28 5.15 6.59
N ARG A 157 -3.50 5.89 5.50
CA ARG A 157 -3.07 5.49 4.16
C ARG A 157 -1.54 5.34 4.13
N PRO A 158 -1.01 4.18 3.72
CA PRO A 158 0.43 4.04 3.50
C PRO A 158 0.88 5.08 2.46
N GLY A 159 1.75 6.00 2.86
CA GLY A 159 2.33 6.99 1.96
C GLY A 159 3.32 6.35 0.97
N PRO A 160 3.67 7.05 -0.13
CA PRO A 160 4.76 6.62 -1.01
C PRO A 160 6.07 6.55 -0.21
N THR A 161 6.93 5.62 -0.62
CA THR A 161 8.22 5.33 0.01
C THR A 161 9.00 6.59 0.39
N TYR A 162 9.51 6.63 1.61
CA TYR A 162 10.28 7.75 2.18
C TYR A 162 11.37 8.27 1.23
N VAL A 163 11.44 9.59 1.03
CA VAL A 163 12.62 10.24 0.43
C VAL A 163 13.65 10.45 1.55
N GLY A 164 14.44 9.41 1.85
CA GLY A 164 15.55 9.45 2.83
C GLY A 164 15.96 8.06 3.35
N VAL A 165 16.85 8.00 4.35
CA VAL A 165 17.40 6.75 4.89
C VAL A 165 16.41 6.08 5.85
N ALA A 166 15.35 5.48 5.31
CA ALA A 166 14.57 4.51 6.07
C ALA A 166 15.43 3.25 6.31
N PRO A 167 15.29 2.57 7.47
CA PRO A 167 15.92 1.27 7.67
C PRO A 167 15.50 0.30 6.55
N PRO A 168 16.40 -0.58 6.05
CA PRO A 168 16.06 -1.55 5.02
C PRO A 168 14.83 -2.37 5.42
N GLY A 169 13.79 -2.40 4.58
CA GLY A 169 12.55 -3.14 4.83
C GLY A 169 11.38 -2.33 5.40
N HIS A 170 11.53 -1.01 5.60
CA HIS A 170 10.54 -0.13 6.23
C HIS A 170 10.28 1.13 5.42
N GLU A 171 9.97 0.93 4.15
CA GLU A 171 9.92 1.98 3.13
C GLU A 171 8.66 2.85 3.22
N SER A 172 7.53 2.31 3.69
CA SER A 172 6.28 3.04 3.91
C SER A 172 6.06 3.36 5.38
N ARG A 173 5.47 4.53 5.65
CA ARG A 173 4.99 4.97 6.98
C ARG A 173 3.54 5.44 6.90
N CYS A 174 2.81 5.25 7.99
CA CYS A 174 1.58 5.98 8.26
C CYS A 174 1.93 7.26 9.03
N ASP A 175 1.25 8.37 8.74
CA ASP A 175 1.46 9.67 9.39
C ASP A 175 0.75 9.74 10.75
N LEU A 176 0.99 8.72 11.58
CA LEU A 176 0.39 8.51 12.91
C LEU A 176 1.46 8.33 14.01
N TRP A 177 2.73 8.16 13.62
CA TRP A 177 3.87 8.02 14.55
C TRP A 177 4.95 9.05 14.23
N LEU A 178 5.54 9.64 15.27
CA LEU A 178 6.68 10.56 15.18
C LEU A 178 7.83 10.02 16.02
N GLY A 179 8.93 9.63 15.38
CA GLY A 179 10.08 9.05 16.09
C GLY A 179 9.80 7.71 16.77
N GLY A 180 8.68 7.06 16.41
CA GLY A 180 8.22 5.79 16.96
C GLY A 180 7.23 5.88 18.12
N GLU A 181 7.01 7.08 18.63
CA GLU A 181 5.92 7.34 19.55
C GLU A 181 4.65 7.73 18.78
N PRO A 182 3.46 7.43 19.31
CA PRO A 182 2.20 7.98 18.82
C PRO A 182 2.26 9.51 18.72
N ASP A 183 1.78 10.08 17.62
CA ASP A 183 1.61 11.53 17.56
C ASP A 183 0.38 11.97 18.38
N SER A 184 0.25 13.28 18.65
CA SER A 184 -0.87 13.80 19.46
C SER A 184 -2.25 13.47 18.86
N PHE A 185 -2.33 13.23 17.55
CA PHE A 185 -3.58 12.82 16.93
C PHE A 185 -3.92 11.37 17.25
N LEU A 186 -2.94 10.47 17.15
CA LEU A 186 -3.11 9.08 17.53
C LEU A 186 -3.43 8.94 19.03
N GLU A 187 -2.85 9.78 19.89
CA GLU A 187 -3.20 9.84 21.32
C GLU A 187 -4.69 10.15 21.54
N ILE A 188 -5.22 11.20 20.89
CA ILE A 188 -6.64 11.57 20.95
C ILE A 188 -7.54 10.41 20.51
N ILE A 189 -7.20 9.78 19.38
CA ILE A 189 -7.98 8.68 18.80
C ILE A 189 -7.96 7.44 19.70
N CYS A 190 -6.79 7.10 20.26
CA CYS A 190 -6.64 5.98 21.19
C CYS A 190 -7.40 6.23 22.50
N ALA A 191 -7.42 7.47 22.99
CA ALA A 191 -8.15 7.86 24.21
C ALA A 191 -9.68 7.81 24.04
N ASN A 192 -10.21 8.11 22.85
CA ASN A 192 -11.67 8.17 22.64
C ASN A 192 -12.37 6.81 22.73
N PRO A 193 -13.21 6.55 23.76
CA PRO A 193 -13.84 5.24 23.96
C PRO A 193 -14.95 4.91 22.94
N HIS A 194 -15.42 5.91 22.19
CA HIS A 194 -16.44 5.77 21.16
C HIS A 194 -15.85 5.40 19.78
N LEU A 195 -14.51 5.28 19.69
CA LEU A 195 -13.79 4.78 18.52
C LEU A 195 -13.12 3.42 18.84
N PRO A 196 -13.04 2.48 17.88
CA PRO A 196 -13.56 2.56 16.51
C PRO A 196 -15.06 2.31 16.45
N ARG A 197 -15.74 2.91 15.47
CA ARG A 197 -17.10 2.53 15.09
C ARG A 197 -17.07 1.48 13.98
N PRO A 198 -18.17 0.71 13.79
CA PRO A 198 -18.32 -0.10 12.58
C PRO A 198 -18.16 0.77 11.32
N PRO A 199 -17.55 0.24 10.25
CA PRO A 199 -17.38 1.01 9.01
C PRO A 199 -18.73 1.40 8.43
N ALA A 200 -18.85 2.64 7.93
CA ALA A 200 -20.07 3.11 7.28
C ALA A 200 -20.33 2.36 5.96
N LYS A 201 -19.26 1.96 5.27
CA LYS A 201 -19.30 1.11 4.08
C LYS A 201 -18.22 0.04 4.15
N PRO A 202 -18.45 -1.17 3.60
CA PRO A 202 -17.43 -2.22 3.59
C PRO A 202 -16.11 -1.81 2.90
N ASP A 203 -16.14 -0.88 1.95
CA ASP A 203 -14.97 -0.39 1.20
C ASP A 203 -14.16 0.69 1.93
N ASP A 204 -14.54 1.11 3.13
CA ASP A 204 -13.81 2.07 3.99
C ASP A 204 -12.52 1.47 4.59
N ILE A 205 -11.72 0.76 3.79
CA ILE A 205 -10.68 -0.13 4.28
C ILE A 205 -9.52 0.56 5.00
N ASP A 206 -9.32 1.83 4.68
CA ASP A 206 -8.33 2.69 5.34
C ASP A 206 -8.62 2.86 6.85
N LEU A 207 -9.86 2.63 7.30
CA LEU A 207 -10.23 2.66 8.71
C LEU A 207 -9.88 1.36 9.46
N ALA A 208 -9.53 0.27 8.77
CA ALA A 208 -9.24 -1.02 9.40
C ALA A 208 -8.05 -0.98 10.37
N LEU A 209 -7.13 -0.02 10.20
CA LEU A 209 -6.04 0.21 11.16
C LEU A 209 -6.55 0.62 12.54
N LEU A 210 -7.69 1.30 12.63
CA LEU A 210 -8.21 1.80 13.91
C LEU A 210 -8.69 0.66 14.84
N PRO A 211 -9.51 -0.31 14.39
CA PRO A 211 -9.77 -1.54 15.14
C PRO A 211 -8.52 -2.31 15.53
N LEU A 212 -7.51 -2.38 14.66
CA LEU A 212 -6.24 -3.03 14.97
C LEU A 212 -5.47 -2.29 16.08
N LEU A 213 -5.45 -0.96 16.07
CA LEU A 213 -4.79 -0.17 17.11
C LEU A 213 -5.44 -0.37 18.49
N LYS A 214 -6.77 -0.48 18.52
CA LYS A 214 -7.58 -0.58 19.74
C LYS A 214 -7.94 -2.02 20.14
N ASP A 215 -7.35 -3.01 19.47
CA ASP A 215 -7.59 -4.45 19.67
C ASP A 215 -9.07 -4.86 19.57
N ARG A 216 -9.82 -4.18 18.70
CA ARG A 216 -11.24 -4.43 18.42
C ARG A 216 -11.42 -5.27 17.15
N LEU A 217 -10.80 -6.45 17.14
CA LEU A 217 -10.83 -7.36 15.98
C LEU A 217 -12.24 -7.82 15.62
N ASP A 218 -13.19 -7.73 16.57
CA ASP A 218 -14.62 -7.99 16.37
C ASP A 218 -15.27 -7.12 15.29
N LEU A 219 -14.68 -5.96 14.98
CA LEU A 219 -15.20 -5.05 13.95
C LEU A 219 -14.68 -5.36 12.54
N LEU A 220 -13.62 -6.17 12.41
CA LEU A 220 -12.99 -6.47 11.12
C LEU A 220 -13.88 -7.25 10.12
N PRO A 221 -14.79 -8.14 10.55
CA PRO A 221 -15.70 -8.82 9.62
C PRO A 221 -16.65 -7.89 8.85
N ALA A 222 -16.85 -6.64 9.30
CA ALA A 222 -17.74 -5.67 8.65
C ALA A 222 -17.11 -5.00 7.40
N PHE A 223 -15.81 -5.15 7.20
CA PHE A 223 -15.11 -4.64 6.02
C PHE A 223 -15.18 -5.61 4.84
N ASP A 224 -14.95 -5.12 3.63
CA ASP A 224 -14.71 -5.97 2.47
C ASP A 224 -13.48 -6.85 2.73
N GLN A 225 -13.69 -8.16 2.80
CA GLN A 225 -12.66 -9.10 3.28
C GLN A 225 -11.49 -9.26 2.30
N ALA A 226 -11.72 -9.08 1.00
CA ALA A 226 -10.64 -9.13 0.00
C ALA A 226 -9.74 -7.88 0.11
N ALA A 227 -10.34 -6.70 0.19
CA ALA A 227 -9.64 -5.45 0.43
C ALA A 227 -8.93 -5.45 1.79
N LEU A 228 -9.55 -6.03 2.82
CA LEU A 228 -8.97 -6.21 4.15
C LEU A 228 -7.72 -7.08 4.11
N ALA A 229 -7.82 -8.27 3.50
CA ALA A 229 -6.67 -9.16 3.37
C ALA A 229 -5.49 -8.47 2.68
N GLN A 230 -5.75 -7.69 1.62
CA GLN A 230 -4.72 -6.90 0.94
C GLN A 230 -4.15 -5.81 1.87
N ARG A 231 -5.01 -5.05 2.54
CA ARG A 231 -4.57 -3.93 3.39
C ARG A 231 -3.79 -4.40 4.62
N LEU A 232 -4.16 -5.53 5.22
CA LEU A 232 -3.42 -6.15 6.33
C LEU A 232 -2.00 -6.54 5.91
N GLN A 233 -1.82 -7.06 4.69
CA GLN A 233 -0.49 -7.37 4.14
C GLN A 233 0.32 -6.11 3.85
N GLU A 234 -0.33 -5.05 3.34
CA GLU A 234 0.31 -3.74 3.19
C GLU A 234 0.82 -3.23 4.54
N TYR A 235 0.03 -3.36 5.62
CA TYR A 235 0.45 -2.99 6.97
C TYR A 235 1.61 -3.83 7.52
N LEU A 236 1.67 -5.13 7.21
CA LEU A 236 2.81 -5.98 7.60
C LEU A 236 4.11 -5.60 6.86
N ALA A 237 3.99 -5.00 5.67
CA ALA A 237 5.11 -4.43 4.94
C ALA A 237 5.46 -2.98 5.36
N THR A 238 4.60 -2.34 6.15
CA THR A 238 4.79 -0.97 6.69
C THR A 238 5.45 -1.02 8.07
N TRP A 239 6.21 0.02 8.41
CA TRP A 239 6.72 0.18 9.76
C TRP A 239 5.59 0.54 10.74
N LEU A 240 5.14 -0.44 11.49
CA LEU A 240 4.15 -0.30 12.56
C LEU A 240 4.69 -0.97 13.83
N PRO A 241 4.16 -0.64 15.02
CA PRO A 241 4.50 -1.34 16.25
C PRO A 241 4.20 -2.85 16.15
N GLU A 242 5.06 -3.70 16.71
CA GLU A 242 4.93 -5.17 16.61
C GLU A 242 3.57 -5.68 17.11
N GLN A 243 2.97 -5.04 18.12
CA GLN A 243 1.65 -5.43 18.61
C GLN A 243 0.57 -5.26 17.53
N VAL A 244 0.72 -4.28 16.64
CA VAL A 244 -0.17 -4.06 15.50
C VAL A 244 0.09 -5.12 14.43
N HIS A 245 1.35 -5.47 14.16
CA HIS A 245 1.70 -6.58 13.25
C HIS A 245 1.12 -7.91 13.73
N ASP A 246 1.24 -8.24 15.01
CA ASP A 246 0.64 -9.45 15.58
C ASP A 246 -0.88 -9.49 15.41
N ARG A 247 -1.55 -8.35 15.59
CA ARG A 247 -2.99 -8.22 15.33
C ARG A 247 -3.31 -8.39 13.85
N CYS A 248 -2.50 -7.85 12.93
CA CYS A 248 -2.64 -8.09 11.50
C CYS A 248 -2.50 -9.58 11.16
N ARG A 249 -1.50 -10.26 11.72
CA ARG A 249 -1.29 -11.71 11.51
C ARG A 249 -2.45 -12.54 12.07
N ARG A 250 -3.05 -12.15 13.20
CA ARG A 250 -4.27 -12.78 13.74
C ARG A 250 -5.46 -12.56 12.80
N ALA A 251 -5.69 -11.31 12.40
CA ALA A 251 -6.78 -10.97 11.49
C ALA A 251 -6.68 -11.70 10.14
N LEU A 252 -5.47 -11.87 9.59
CA LEU A 252 -5.26 -12.64 8.36
C LEU A 252 -5.59 -14.13 8.49
N ARG A 253 -5.54 -14.70 9.70
CA ARG A 253 -5.91 -16.10 9.98
C ARG A 253 -7.41 -16.29 10.23
N ASP A 254 -8.09 -15.21 10.62
CA ASP A 254 -9.50 -15.22 11.02
C ASP A 254 -10.41 -14.48 10.01
N LEU A 255 -10.02 -14.42 8.73
CA LEU A 255 -10.83 -13.80 7.68
C LEU A 255 -12.17 -14.52 7.55
N SER A 256 -13.27 -13.75 7.49
CA SER A 256 -14.62 -14.29 7.58
C SER A 256 -15.19 -14.77 6.23
N SER A 257 -14.59 -14.37 5.11
CA SER A 257 -15.10 -14.71 3.76
C SER A 257 -14.11 -15.48 2.91
N ARG A 258 -14.67 -16.20 1.92
CA ARG A 258 -13.90 -16.96 0.92
C ARG A 258 -13.08 -16.03 0.02
N GLU A 259 -13.57 -14.83 -0.27
CA GLU A 259 -12.88 -13.82 -1.06
C GLU A 259 -11.61 -13.33 -0.35
N GLY A 260 -11.70 -13.09 0.96
CA GLY A 260 -10.53 -12.76 1.79
C GLY A 260 -9.50 -13.90 1.78
N ALA A 261 -9.92 -15.13 2.06
CA ALA A 261 -9.03 -16.30 2.00
C ALA A 261 -8.39 -16.50 0.62
N ALA A 262 -9.14 -16.24 -0.47
CA ALA A 262 -8.62 -16.31 -1.83
C ALA A 262 -7.56 -15.22 -2.11
N ALA A 263 -7.73 -14.00 -1.57
CA ALA A 263 -6.74 -12.93 -1.69
C ALA A 263 -5.43 -13.27 -0.96
N VAL A 264 -5.52 -13.88 0.23
CA VAL A 264 -4.33 -14.40 0.94
C VAL A 264 -3.64 -15.50 0.14
N CYS A 265 -4.40 -16.45 -0.40
CA CYS A 265 -3.84 -17.53 -1.22
C CYS A 265 -3.11 -17.02 -2.47
N ASP A 266 -3.67 -16.01 -3.15
CA ASP A 266 -3.05 -15.39 -4.33
C ASP A 266 -1.68 -14.78 -3.98
N ARG A 267 -1.62 -14.04 -2.88
CA ARG A 267 -0.38 -13.42 -2.39
C ARG A 267 0.65 -14.45 -1.94
N ALA A 268 0.21 -15.49 -1.25
CA ALA A 268 1.04 -16.62 -0.87
C ALA A 268 1.65 -17.34 -2.09
N LEU A 269 0.90 -17.49 -3.19
CA LEU A 269 1.41 -18.03 -4.45
C LEU A 269 2.41 -17.10 -5.17
N ARG A 270 2.33 -15.77 -4.95
CA ARG A 270 3.32 -14.81 -5.47
C ARG A 270 4.61 -14.78 -4.65
N GLY A 271 4.60 -15.29 -3.42
CA GLY A 271 5.78 -15.44 -2.58
C GLY A 271 5.80 -14.59 -1.32
N ASP A 272 4.66 -14.02 -0.96
CA ASP A 272 4.51 -13.33 0.31
C ASP A 272 4.59 -14.34 1.48
N ALA A 273 5.54 -14.12 2.38
CA ALA A 273 5.84 -15.04 3.48
C ALA A 273 4.76 -15.00 4.58
N GLU A 274 4.23 -13.81 4.87
CA GLU A 274 3.17 -13.61 5.87
C GLU A 274 1.86 -14.22 5.37
N ALA A 275 1.52 -14.00 4.10
CA ALA A 275 0.35 -14.65 3.48
C ALA A 275 0.49 -16.17 3.45
N ALA A 276 1.69 -16.71 3.16
CA ALA A 276 1.94 -18.14 3.17
C ALA A 276 1.81 -18.76 4.57
N ALA A 277 2.24 -18.04 5.62
CA ALA A 277 2.05 -18.44 7.00
C ALA A 277 0.56 -18.42 7.38
N ALA A 278 -0.14 -17.30 7.15
CA ALA A 278 -1.56 -17.17 7.46
C ALA A 278 -2.40 -18.25 6.77
N ALA A 279 -2.17 -18.50 5.48
CA ALA A 279 -2.91 -19.51 4.75
C ALA A 279 -2.60 -20.95 5.20
N ARG A 280 -1.38 -21.21 5.69
CA ARG A 280 -1.05 -22.51 6.30
C ARG A 280 -1.79 -22.69 7.62
N ASP A 281 -1.72 -21.68 8.49
CA ASP A 281 -2.25 -21.75 9.85
C ASP A 281 -3.78 -21.81 9.87
N ALA A 282 -4.43 -21.06 8.97
CA ALA A 282 -5.89 -21.04 8.83
C ALA A 282 -6.44 -22.15 7.90
N GLY A 283 -5.56 -22.95 7.30
CA GLY A 283 -5.96 -24.02 6.37
C GLY A 283 -6.57 -23.52 5.06
N TYR A 284 -6.34 -22.25 4.67
CA TYR A 284 -6.88 -21.69 3.44
C TYR A 284 -6.36 -22.43 2.20
N ARG A 285 -7.20 -22.47 1.17
CA ARG A 285 -6.91 -23.11 -0.12
C ARG A 285 -7.34 -22.20 -1.27
N PRO A 286 -6.63 -22.22 -2.40
CA PRO A 286 -7.07 -21.56 -3.62
C PRO A 286 -8.49 -21.99 -4.01
N SER A 287 -9.28 -21.06 -4.54
CA SER A 287 -10.66 -21.35 -4.97
C SER A 287 -10.75 -22.33 -6.15
N ASP A 288 -9.72 -22.35 -6.99
CA ASP A 288 -9.59 -23.28 -8.12
C ASP A 288 -8.74 -24.49 -7.69
N PRO A 289 -9.31 -25.72 -7.69
CA PRO A 289 -8.62 -26.94 -7.29
C PRO A 289 -7.32 -27.21 -8.05
N ALA A 290 -7.21 -26.76 -9.31
CA ALA A 290 -6.02 -26.96 -10.15
C ALA A 290 -4.76 -26.28 -9.55
N TRP A 291 -4.95 -25.22 -8.76
CA TRP A 291 -3.86 -24.52 -8.08
C TRP A 291 -3.47 -25.13 -6.72
N VAL A 292 -4.28 -26.04 -6.16
CA VAL A 292 -4.06 -26.59 -4.81
C VAL A 292 -2.71 -27.30 -4.70
N PRO A 293 -2.30 -28.19 -5.63
CA PRO A 293 -1.00 -28.84 -5.55
C PRO A 293 0.18 -27.85 -5.57
N VAL A 294 0.17 -26.87 -6.49
CA VAL A 294 1.21 -25.84 -6.56
C VAL A 294 1.23 -25.03 -5.27
N PHE A 295 0.06 -24.64 -4.77
CA PHE A 295 -0.07 -23.88 -3.53
C PHE A 295 0.54 -24.62 -2.33
N LEU A 296 0.20 -25.90 -2.15
CA LEU A 296 0.71 -26.72 -1.06
C LEU A 296 2.22 -26.92 -1.15
N LEU A 297 2.75 -27.12 -2.36
CA LEU A 297 4.20 -27.17 -2.61
C LEU A 297 4.87 -25.84 -2.24
N LEU A 298 4.35 -24.72 -2.75
CA LEU A 298 4.93 -23.38 -2.54
C LEU A 298 4.85 -22.89 -1.09
N THR A 299 3.85 -23.37 -0.34
CA THR A 299 3.67 -23.09 1.10
C THR A 299 4.25 -24.18 2.01
N ARG A 300 4.96 -25.17 1.44
CA ARG A 300 5.67 -26.26 2.15
C ARG A 300 4.77 -27.16 3.00
N GLN A 301 3.53 -27.37 2.58
CA GLN A 301 2.57 -28.28 3.21
C GLN A 301 2.72 -29.70 2.61
N PHE A 302 3.88 -30.33 2.79
CA PHE A 302 4.26 -31.53 2.02
C PHE A 302 3.39 -32.76 2.24
N ALA A 303 2.84 -32.95 3.46
CA ALA A 303 1.92 -34.05 3.72
C ALA A 303 0.63 -33.92 2.87
N ALA A 304 -0.01 -32.76 2.92
CA ALA A 304 -1.18 -32.46 2.10
C ALA A 304 -0.86 -32.43 0.60
N TYR A 305 0.36 -32.01 0.20
CA TYR A 305 0.80 -32.05 -1.19
C TYR A 305 0.79 -33.49 -1.75
N ARG A 306 1.28 -34.48 -1.00
CA ARG A 306 1.28 -35.89 -1.43
C ARG A 306 -0.12 -36.43 -1.68
N GLU A 307 -1.08 -36.01 -0.86
CA GLU A 307 -2.48 -36.40 -1.02
C GLU A 307 -3.12 -35.73 -2.23
N ALA A 308 -2.77 -34.46 -2.47
CA ALA A 308 -3.33 -33.67 -3.57
C ALA A 308 -2.72 -33.99 -4.95
N ASP A 309 -1.47 -34.47 -4.99
CA ASP A 309 -0.75 -34.79 -6.24
C ASP A 309 0.15 -36.03 -6.06
N PRO A 310 -0.43 -37.23 -5.94
CA PRO A 310 0.35 -38.47 -5.75
C PRO A 310 1.23 -38.82 -6.95
N ASP A 311 0.86 -38.35 -8.15
CA ASP A 311 1.56 -38.68 -9.40
C ASP A 311 2.70 -37.72 -9.73
N GLY A 312 2.79 -36.58 -9.05
CA GLY A 312 3.78 -35.54 -9.32
C GLY A 312 3.50 -34.76 -10.61
N ARG A 313 2.23 -34.41 -10.84
CA ARG A 313 1.69 -33.71 -12.01
C ARG A 313 1.40 -32.23 -11.73
N VAL A 314 1.91 -31.69 -10.63
CA VAL A 314 1.68 -30.33 -10.10
C VAL A 314 1.66 -29.21 -11.16
N LEU A 315 2.61 -29.18 -12.09
CA LEU A 315 2.70 -28.12 -13.10
C LEU A 315 1.71 -28.32 -14.25
N GLN A 316 1.44 -29.57 -14.63
CA GLN A 316 0.45 -29.88 -15.67
C GLN A 316 -0.94 -29.46 -15.21
N LEU A 317 -1.28 -29.72 -13.93
CA LEU A 317 -2.52 -29.27 -13.32
C LEU A 317 -2.63 -27.73 -13.29
N ALA A 318 -1.54 -27.02 -13.02
CA ALA A 318 -1.54 -25.56 -13.08
C ALA A 318 -1.74 -25.03 -14.51
N CYS A 319 -1.27 -25.74 -15.54
CA CYS A 319 -1.54 -25.38 -16.94
C CYS A 319 -3.03 -25.50 -17.30
N THR A 320 -3.79 -26.41 -16.67
CA THR A 320 -5.23 -26.60 -16.93
C THR A 320 -6.13 -25.65 -16.14
N ALA A 321 -5.56 -24.83 -15.24
CA ALA A 321 -6.34 -23.95 -14.37
C ALA A 321 -7.08 -22.84 -15.15
N GLY A 322 -8.08 -22.19 -14.54
CA GLY A 322 -8.75 -21.00 -15.11
C GLY A 322 -7.80 -19.80 -15.30
N GLU A 323 -8.30 -18.62 -15.68
CA GLU A 323 -7.49 -17.39 -15.95
C GLU A 323 -6.28 -17.24 -15.01
N PRO A 324 -5.07 -17.00 -15.57
CA PRO A 324 -3.85 -17.01 -14.77
C PRO A 324 -3.84 -15.81 -13.83
N ARG A 325 -3.87 -16.07 -12.53
CA ARG A 325 -3.67 -15.02 -11.52
C ARG A 325 -2.19 -14.66 -11.33
N ILE A 326 -1.28 -15.52 -11.80
CA ILE A 326 0.17 -15.43 -11.59
C ILE A 326 0.90 -15.88 -12.86
N ASN A 327 1.94 -15.14 -13.21
CA ASN A 327 2.79 -15.41 -14.38
C ASN A 327 3.60 -16.70 -14.19
N GLU A 328 3.70 -17.49 -15.26
CA GLU A 328 4.41 -18.77 -15.34
C GLU A 328 5.88 -18.66 -14.91
N ASP A 329 6.60 -17.58 -15.24
CA ASP A 329 7.98 -17.35 -14.78
C ASP A 329 8.07 -17.25 -13.26
N VAL A 330 7.08 -16.61 -12.61
CA VAL A 330 7.04 -16.50 -11.16
C VAL A 330 6.91 -17.89 -10.53
N ILE A 331 6.03 -18.73 -11.08
CA ILE A 331 5.83 -20.10 -10.60
C ILE A 331 7.10 -20.92 -10.77
N ILE A 332 7.66 -20.98 -11.99
CA ILE A 332 8.87 -21.75 -12.29
C ILE A 332 10.05 -21.29 -11.43
N ARG A 333 10.26 -19.97 -11.30
CA ARG A 333 11.31 -19.41 -10.43
C ARG A 333 11.15 -19.90 -9.00
N ARG A 334 9.93 -19.94 -8.46
CA ARG A 334 9.68 -20.38 -7.08
C ARG A 334 9.82 -21.89 -6.91
N VAL A 335 9.32 -22.68 -7.86
CA VAL A 335 9.48 -24.14 -7.85
C VAL A 335 10.96 -24.53 -7.86
N LEU A 336 11.75 -23.93 -8.76
CA LEU A 336 13.20 -24.16 -8.82
C LEU A 336 13.93 -23.69 -7.55
N ALA A 337 13.49 -22.58 -6.94
CA ALA A 337 14.03 -22.12 -5.66
C ALA A 337 13.74 -23.12 -4.53
N ILE A 338 12.54 -23.72 -4.50
CA ILE A 338 12.16 -24.74 -3.52
C ILE A 338 12.93 -26.05 -3.73
N LEU A 339 13.14 -26.48 -4.97
CA LEU A 339 14.03 -27.62 -5.29
C LEU A 339 15.48 -27.42 -4.85
N SER A 340 15.90 -26.16 -4.68
CA SER A 340 17.24 -25.82 -4.18
C SER A 340 17.33 -25.80 -2.65
N THR A 341 16.27 -26.22 -1.94
CA THR A 341 16.23 -26.34 -0.48
C THR A 341 16.12 -27.80 -0.05
N ASP A 342 16.18 -28.07 1.25
CA ASP A 342 16.06 -29.42 1.81
C ASP A 342 14.60 -29.92 1.74
N LEU A 343 14.21 -30.38 0.56
CA LEU A 343 12.94 -31.05 0.31
C LEU A 343 13.03 -32.54 0.68
N PRO A 344 11.92 -33.15 1.12
CA PRO A 344 11.80 -34.60 1.11
C PRO A 344 12.08 -35.18 -0.28
N ASP A 345 12.89 -36.25 -0.36
CA ASP A 345 13.37 -36.83 -1.62
C ASP A 345 12.23 -37.22 -2.57
N ASP A 346 11.14 -37.75 -2.01
CA ASP A 346 9.94 -38.15 -2.74
C ASP A 346 9.25 -36.95 -3.39
N VAL A 347 9.14 -35.83 -2.66
CA VAL A 347 8.59 -34.57 -3.17
C VAL A 347 9.51 -33.98 -4.24
N ALA A 348 10.82 -33.97 -4.01
CA ALA A 348 11.77 -33.48 -5.00
C ALA A 348 11.72 -34.30 -6.30
N ALA A 349 11.61 -35.63 -6.21
CA ALA A 349 11.47 -36.51 -7.36
C ALA A 349 10.16 -36.26 -8.13
N ALA A 350 9.04 -36.08 -7.42
CA ALA A 350 7.75 -35.75 -8.02
C ALA A 350 7.78 -34.41 -8.77
N VAL A 351 8.33 -33.35 -8.14
CA VAL A 351 8.44 -32.03 -8.76
C VAL A 351 9.37 -32.05 -9.99
N ARG A 352 10.51 -32.74 -9.92
CA ARG A 352 11.42 -32.93 -11.07
C ARG A 352 10.74 -33.71 -12.20
N ARG A 353 9.87 -34.68 -11.89
CA ARG A 353 9.06 -35.35 -12.91
C ARG A 353 8.09 -34.35 -13.58
N SER A 354 7.38 -33.56 -12.79
CA SER A 354 6.45 -32.55 -13.32
C SER A 354 7.13 -31.53 -14.22
N LEU A 355 8.32 -31.06 -13.84
CA LEU A 355 9.14 -30.15 -14.66
C LEU A 355 9.57 -30.76 -15.99
N ARG A 356 9.80 -32.07 -16.05
CA ARG A 356 10.20 -32.78 -17.28
C ARG A 356 9.02 -33.10 -18.19
N ASP A 357 7.83 -33.23 -17.62
CA ASP A 357 6.64 -33.70 -18.31
C ASP A 357 5.61 -32.57 -18.52
N LEU A 358 6.02 -31.40 -19.00
CA LEU A 358 5.05 -30.34 -19.35
C LEU A 358 4.18 -30.69 -20.59
N GLY A 359 4.22 -31.93 -21.09
CA GLY A 359 3.43 -32.42 -22.24
C GLY A 359 3.86 -31.82 -23.59
N PRO A 360 3.52 -32.42 -24.73
CA PRO A 360 3.79 -31.84 -26.05
C PRO A 360 3.00 -30.54 -26.27
N LEU A 361 3.51 -29.63 -27.09
CA LEU A 361 2.79 -28.44 -27.53
C LEU A 361 1.99 -28.84 -28.78
N ASN A 362 0.68 -29.04 -28.65
CA ASN A 362 -0.18 -29.43 -29.77
C ASN A 362 -1.37 -28.46 -29.89
N ASP A 363 -1.36 -27.66 -30.96
CA ASP A 363 -2.43 -26.73 -31.34
C ASP A 363 -2.66 -25.56 -30.34
N HIS A 364 -3.32 -24.49 -30.80
CA HIS A 364 -3.37 -23.17 -30.13
C HIS A 364 -4.28 -23.09 -28.88
N SER A 365 -4.31 -24.12 -28.02
CA SER A 365 -5.11 -24.09 -26.79
C SER A 365 -4.49 -23.18 -25.73
N LEU A 366 -5.31 -22.66 -24.80
CA LEU A 366 -4.82 -21.87 -23.67
C LEU A 366 -3.87 -22.68 -22.77
N GLU A 367 -4.06 -24.00 -22.66
CA GLU A 367 -3.15 -24.87 -21.90
C GLU A 367 -1.76 -24.92 -22.54
N ASP A 368 -1.70 -24.97 -23.87
CA ASP A 368 -0.43 -25.04 -24.60
C ASP A 368 0.34 -23.73 -24.53
N VAL A 369 -0.34 -22.58 -24.57
CA VAL A 369 0.29 -21.27 -24.32
C VAL A 369 0.95 -21.23 -22.93
N ARG A 370 0.32 -21.82 -21.91
CA ARG A 370 0.90 -21.87 -20.56
C ARG A 370 2.05 -22.86 -20.45
N ARG A 371 1.93 -24.03 -21.05
CA ARG A 371 3.03 -25.02 -21.13
C ARG A 371 4.24 -24.38 -21.82
N GLN A 372 4.02 -23.66 -22.91
CA GLN A 372 5.03 -22.90 -23.63
C GLN A 372 5.66 -21.84 -22.73
N GLY A 373 4.86 -21.04 -22.01
CA GLY A 373 5.34 -20.04 -21.05
C GLY A 373 6.20 -20.65 -19.93
N MET A 374 5.78 -21.78 -19.35
CA MET A 374 6.54 -22.51 -18.34
C MET A 374 7.85 -23.08 -18.90
N ARG A 375 7.81 -23.70 -20.09
CA ARG A 375 9.00 -24.20 -20.79
C ARG A 375 9.99 -23.07 -21.05
N ARG A 376 9.53 -21.93 -21.57
CA ARG A 376 10.37 -20.77 -21.81
C ARG A 376 11.00 -20.24 -20.52
N ALA A 377 10.24 -20.17 -19.43
CA ALA A 377 10.79 -19.81 -18.13
C ALA A 377 11.87 -20.81 -17.65
N ILE A 378 11.72 -22.12 -17.90
CA ILE A 378 12.76 -23.11 -17.57
C ILE A 378 14.02 -22.87 -18.41
N LEU A 379 13.88 -22.67 -19.73
CA LEU A 379 14.99 -22.40 -20.65
C LEU A 379 15.77 -21.14 -20.24
N ASP A 380 15.06 -20.04 -19.93
CA ASP A 380 15.66 -18.78 -19.47
C ASP A 380 16.47 -18.96 -18.18
N ARG A 381 16.03 -19.86 -17.28
CA ARG A 381 16.75 -20.18 -16.04
C ARG A 381 17.95 -21.10 -16.30
N ALA A 382 17.87 -22.00 -17.27
CA ALA A 382 18.98 -22.83 -17.70
C ALA A 382 20.11 -21.98 -18.32
N LEU A 383 19.78 -20.98 -19.16
CA LEU A 383 20.75 -19.99 -19.69
C LEU A 383 21.47 -19.19 -18.57
N LYS A 384 20.81 -19.05 -17.41
CA LYS A 384 21.38 -18.41 -16.21
C LYS A 384 22.13 -19.40 -15.30
N LEU A 385 22.44 -20.59 -15.80
CA LEU A 385 23.13 -21.69 -15.11
C LEU A 385 22.46 -22.16 -13.81
N LYS A 386 21.12 -22.16 -13.76
CA LYS A 386 20.39 -22.75 -12.63
C LYS A 386 20.40 -24.27 -12.76
N ARG A 387 21.03 -24.96 -11.79
CA ARG A 387 21.28 -26.41 -11.81
C ARG A 387 20.04 -27.25 -12.11
N GLU A 388 18.95 -27.04 -11.37
CA GLU A 388 17.70 -27.80 -11.56
C GLU A 388 17.04 -27.53 -12.92
N ALA A 389 17.18 -26.31 -13.45
CA ALA A 389 16.69 -25.98 -14.78
C ALA A 389 17.53 -26.65 -15.88
N ILE A 390 18.86 -26.67 -15.76
CA ILE A 390 19.74 -27.40 -16.69
C ILE A 390 19.37 -28.88 -16.71
N ALA A 391 19.28 -29.52 -15.53
CA ALA A 391 18.91 -30.93 -15.44
C ALA A 391 17.55 -31.21 -16.10
N THR A 392 16.56 -30.34 -15.86
CA THR A 392 15.24 -30.44 -16.50
C THR A 392 15.33 -30.32 -18.03
N VAL A 393 16.05 -29.33 -18.55
CA VAL A 393 16.20 -29.11 -20.00
C VAL A 393 16.88 -30.29 -20.66
N VAL A 394 17.95 -30.82 -20.06
CA VAL A 394 18.68 -31.98 -20.58
C VAL A 394 17.82 -33.23 -20.55
N ASP A 395 17.19 -33.53 -19.41
CA ASP A 395 16.39 -34.75 -19.24
C ASP A 395 15.13 -34.76 -20.12
N ALA A 396 14.47 -33.61 -20.25
CA ALA A 396 13.23 -33.48 -21.03
C ALA A 396 13.49 -33.19 -22.51
N GLY A 397 14.73 -32.87 -22.89
CA GLY A 397 15.10 -32.47 -24.24
C GLY A 397 14.45 -31.16 -24.70
N TYR A 398 14.09 -30.27 -23.77
CA TYR A 398 13.46 -28.99 -24.11
C TYR A 398 14.38 -28.12 -24.95
N LEU A 399 13.80 -27.50 -25.97
CA LEU A 399 14.48 -26.53 -26.81
C LEU A 399 13.65 -25.26 -26.97
N PRO A 400 14.32 -24.14 -27.30
CA PRO A 400 13.69 -22.97 -27.90
C PRO A 400 12.94 -23.35 -29.19
N GLU A 401 12.00 -22.51 -29.62
CA GLU A 401 11.23 -22.76 -30.84
C GLU A 401 12.09 -22.63 -32.11
N ASP A 402 11.64 -23.25 -33.20
CA ASP A 402 12.35 -23.21 -34.47
C ASP A 402 12.53 -21.75 -34.93
N GLY A 403 13.78 -21.36 -35.16
CA GLY A 403 14.15 -19.99 -35.56
C GLY A 403 14.51 -19.07 -34.39
N GLU A 404 14.37 -19.51 -33.13
CA GLU A 404 14.87 -18.78 -31.97
C GLU A 404 16.42 -18.87 -31.90
N PRO A 405 17.15 -17.74 -31.85
CA PRO A 405 18.61 -17.73 -31.83
C PRO A 405 19.22 -18.30 -30.53
N GLU A 406 18.40 -18.54 -29.51
CA GLU A 406 18.79 -19.09 -28.21
C GLU A 406 19.19 -20.57 -28.25
N ILE A 407 18.90 -21.30 -29.34
CA ILE A 407 19.18 -22.75 -29.43
C ILE A 407 20.67 -23.06 -29.17
N LEU A 408 21.58 -22.40 -29.90
CA LEU A 408 23.02 -22.66 -29.76
C LEU A 408 23.57 -22.22 -28.40
N PRO A 409 23.27 -21.00 -27.89
CA PRO A 409 23.57 -20.61 -26.52
C PRO A 409 23.12 -21.63 -25.48
N LEU A 410 21.89 -22.14 -25.59
CA LEU A 410 21.33 -23.10 -24.66
C LEU A 410 22.08 -24.44 -24.71
N LEU A 411 22.26 -25.02 -25.90
CA LEU A 411 22.96 -26.30 -26.06
C LEU A 411 24.38 -26.24 -25.50
N PHE A 412 25.09 -25.14 -25.76
CA PHE A 412 26.43 -24.93 -25.21
C PHE A 412 26.40 -24.82 -23.68
N LEU A 413 25.55 -23.96 -23.12
CA LEU A 413 25.51 -23.70 -21.67
C LEU A 413 24.96 -24.88 -20.85
N THR A 414 24.14 -25.73 -21.46
CA THR A 414 23.61 -26.96 -20.86
C THR A 414 24.48 -28.20 -21.15
N GLU A 415 25.63 -28.03 -21.80
CA GLU A 415 26.60 -29.09 -22.11
C GLU A 415 26.06 -30.23 -22.98
N GLN A 416 25.04 -29.96 -23.79
CA GLN A 416 24.48 -30.91 -24.76
C GLN A 416 25.36 -30.99 -26.02
N PHE A 417 26.64 -31.30 -25.83
CA PHE A 417 27.67 -31.10 -26.85
C PHE A 417 27.48 -31.94 -28.11
N GLU A 418 26.98 -33.16 -28.02
CA GLU A 418 26.70 -33.99 -29.21
C GLU A 418 25.68 -33.33 -30.14
N ARG A 419 24.68 -32.66 -29.56
CA ARG A 419 23.67 -31.93 -30.34
C ARG A 419 24.21 -30.58 -30.81
N TYR A 420 24.95 -29.88 -29.95
CA TYR A 420 25.63 -28.64 -30.31
C TYR A 420 26.58 -28.83 -31.52
N ASP A 421 27.44 -29.85 -31.48
CA ASP A 421 28.43 -30.12 -32.52
C ASP A 421 27.79 -30.53 -33.85
N ARG A 422 26.57 -31.08 -33.83
CA ARG A 422 25.80 -31.37 -35.04
C ARG A 422 25.28 -30.11 -35.72
N GLU A 423 24.84 -29.14 -34.92
CA GLU A 423 24.25 -27.88 -35.40
C GLU A 423 25.32 -26.82 -35.74
N ASP A 424 26.42 -26.77 -34.99
CA ASP A 424 27.48 -25.77 -35.08
C ASP A 424 28.88 -26.37 -34.84
N PRO A 425 29.36 -27.26 -35.74
CA PRO A 425 30.58 -28.05 -35.54
C PRO A 425 31.86 -27.23 -35.34
N ASP A 426 31.91 -26.00 -35.88
CA ASP A 426 33.06 -25.10 -35.80
C ASP A 426 32.85 -23.94 -34.79
N GLY A 427 31.67 -23.86 -34.18
CA GLY A 427 31.29 -22.80 -33.25
C GLY A 427 31.02 -21.44 -33.91
N THR A 428 30.99 -21.36 -35.24
CA THR A 428 30.87 -20.08 -35.97
C THR A 428 29.49 -19.45 -35.79
N LYS A 429 28.43 -20.26 -35.77
CA LYS A 429 27.07 -19.76 -35.58
C LYS A 429 26.87 -19.23 -34.16
N LEU A 430 27.38 -19.93 -33.13
CA LEU A 430 27.32 -19.45 -31.75
C LEU A 430 28.07 -18.13 -31.59
N ARG A 431 29.27 -18.00 -32.18
CA ARG A 431 30.03 -16.74 -32.18
C ARG A 431 29.24 -15.59 -32.81
N ALA A 432 28.54 -15.84 -33.93
CA ALA A 432 27.70 -14.83 -34.58
C ALA A 432 26.53 -14.40 -33.67
N VAL A 433 25.82 -15.35 -33.05
CA VAL A 433 24.75 -15.04 -32.09
C VAL A 433 25.26 -14.22 -30.90
N LEU A 434 26.41 -14.59 -30.35
CA LEU A 434 27.02 -13.86 -29.22
C LEU A 434 27.56 -12.47 -29.62
N ALA A 435 27.99 -12.29 -30.87
CA ALA A 435 28.38 -10.97 -31.38
C ALA A 435 27.17 -10.04 -31.53
N GLU A 436 26.04 -10.56 -32.04
CA GLU A 436 24.81 -9.79 -32.24
C GLU A 436 24.07 -9.51 -30.92
N ARG A 437 23.94 -10.53 -30.06
CA ARG A 437 23.08 -10.52 -28.87
C ARG A 437 23.84 -10.73 -27.56
N GLY A 438 25.14 -10.48 -27.54
CA GLY A 438 25.99 -10.72 -26.36
C GLY A 438 25.51 -10.02 -25.09
N HIS A 439 24.74 -8.93 -25.20
CA HIS A 439 24.16 -8.20 -24.06
C HIS A 439 23.07 -8.99 -23.30
N GLU A 440 22.42 -9.95 -23.95
CA GLU A 440 21.41 -10.83 -23.34
C GLU A 440 22.05 -11.93 -22.46
N TYR A 441 23.34 -12.19 -22.67
CA TYR A 441 24.06 -13.30 -22.06
C TYR A 441 25.17 -12.84 -21.12
N LYS A 442 25.49 -13.68 -20.13
CA LYS A 442 26.63 -13.44 -19.24
C LYS A 442 27.88 -14.13 -19.78
N ARG A 443 28.85 -13.37 -20.28
CA ARG A 443 30.17 -13.86 -20.73
C ARG A 443 30.84 -14.85 -19.77
N LYS A 444 30.72 -14.59 -18.46
CA LYS A 444 31.26 -15.47 -17.41
C LYS A 444 30.70 -16.90 -17.49
N HIS A 445 29.43 -17.07 -17.86
CA HIS A 445 28.79 -18.39 -17.93
C HIS A 445 29.42 -19.24 -19.04
N PHE A 446 29.57 -18.69 -20.24
CA PHE A 446 30.20 -19.37 -21.38
C PHE A 446 31.65 -19.77 -21.07
N ARG A 447 32.43 -18.86 -20.49
CA ARG A 447 33.81 -19.15 -20.06
C ARG A 447 33.90 -20.30 -19.05
N VAL A 448 32.99 -20.34 -18.09
CA VAL A 448 32.95 -21.41 -17.09
C VAL A 448 32.68 -22.75 -17.75
N VAL A 449 31.68 -22.82 -18.64
CA VAL A 449 31.32 -24.06 -19.34
C VAL A 449 32.43 -24.48 -20.31
N ALA A 450 32.96 -23.56 -21.12
CA ALA A 450 34.06 -23.80 -22.06
C ALA A 450 35.28 -24.38 -21.33
N LYS A 451 35.70 -23.74 -20.22
CA LYS A 451 36.82 -24.21 -19.41
C LYS A 451 36.56 -25.60 -18.82
N ARG A 452 35.36 -25.84 -18.27
CA ARG A 452 34.99 -27.14 -17.68
C ARG A 452 34.98 -28.26 -18.72
N ALA A 453 34.48 -27.98 -19.92
CA ALA A 453 34.35 -28.95 -21.01
C ALA A 453 35.62 -29.09 -21.88
N GLY A 454 36.68 -28.31 -21.60
CA GLY A 454 37.88 -28.29 -22.44
C GLY A 454 37.66 -27.73 -23.84
N ARG A 455 36.69 -26.82 -24.01
CA ARG A 455 36.32 -26.21 -25.29
C ARG A 455 36.84 -24.77 -25.41
N PRO A 456 37.02 -24.24 -26.63
CA PRO A 456 37.34 -22.84 -26.85
C PRO A 456 36.28 -21.89 -26.25
N ASP A 457 36.70 -20.72 -25.76
CA ASP A 457 35.77 -19.66 -25.35
C ASP A 457 35.00 -19.18 -26.60
N PRO A 458 33.67 -19.36 -26.68
CA PRO A 458 32.89 -18.95 -27.84
C PRO A 458 32.65 -17.44 -27.86
N TRP A 459 33.04 -16.70 -26.82
CA TRP A 459 32.88 -15.26 -26.83
C TRP A 459 33.84 -14.60 -27.81
N PRO A 460 33.38 -13.67 -28.67
CA PRO A 460 34.27 -12.92 -29.55
C PRO A 460 35.40 -12.26 -28.75
N PRO A 461 36.63 -12.17 -29.31
CA PRO A 461 37.67 -11.33 -28.73
C PRO A 461 37.11 -9.91 -28.58
N GLU A 462 37.51 -9.21 -27.51
CA GLU A 462 37.12 -7.82 -27.35
C GLU A 462 37.62 -7.04 -28.57
N GLU A 463 36.72 -6.32 -29.24
CA GLU A 463 37.15 -5.38 -30.27
C GLU A 463 38.19 -4.45 -29.63
N PRO A 464 39.36 -4.26 -30.26
CA PRO A 464 40.32 -3.31 -29.76
C PRO A 464 39.61 -1.97 -29.64
N ALA A 465 39.51 -1.46 -28.41
CA ALA A 465 38.91 -0.16 -28.17
C ALA A 465 39.50 0.82 -29.19
N PRO A 466 38.68 1.60 -29.92
CA PRO A 466 39.19 2.51 -30.93
C PRO A 466 40.29 3.32 -30.26
N SER A 467 41.48 3.32 -30.87
CA SER A 467 42.62 4.03 -30.31
C SER A 467 42.13 5.43 -29.98
N ARG A 468 42.25 5.81 -28.71
CA ARG A 468 42.06 7.20 -28.28
C ARG A 468 43.24 8.05 -28.81
N ASP A 469 43.57 7.92 -30.09
CA ASP A 469 44.34 8.89 -30.85
C ASP A 469 43.40 9.99 -31.33
N ARG A 470 42.88 10.73 -30.34
CA ARG A 470 42.59 12.14 -30.52
C ARG A 470 43.24 12.89 -29.36
N SER A 471 44.55 13.06 -29.51
CA SER A 471 45.15 14.39 -29.36
C SER A 471 44.38 15.35 -30.27
N SER A 472 43.27 15.87 -29.78
CA SER A 472 42.67 17.10 -30.28
C SER A 472 42.62 18.02 -29.09
N ALA A 473 43.49 19.03 -29.13
CA ALA A 473 43.51 20.14 -28.19
C ALA A 473 42.08 20.65 -27.94
N PRO A 474 41.76 21.10 -26.72
CA PRO A 474 40.48 21.73 -26.45
C PRO A 474 40.43 23.05 -27.24
N HIS A 475 39.80 23.03 -28.42
CA HIS A 475 39.29 24.26 -29.01
C HIS A 475 38.11 24.71 -28.19
N ALA A 476 38.36 25.75 -27.38
CA ALA A 476 37.35 26.61 -26.85
C ALA A 476 36.51 27.18 -28.00
N THR A 477 35.32 26.61 -28.22
CA THR A 477 34.25 27.29 -28.95
C THR A 477 33.39 28.01 -27.93
N THR A 478 33.71 29.29 -27.76
CA THR A 478 32.75 30.32 -27.37
C THR A 478 31.44 30.15 -28.14
N TRP A 479 30.37 29.79 -27.44
CA TRP A 479 29.01 30.16 -27.84
C TRP A 479 28.48 31.20 -26.85
N PRO A 480 27.85 32.28 -27.34
CA PRO A 480 27.41 33.39 -26.52
C PRO A 480 26.04 33.07 -25.91
N SER A 481 25.93 33.18 -24.60
CA SER A 481 24.64 33.33 -23.93
C SER A 481 24.54 34.74 -23.36
N SER A 482 24.20 35.68 -24.24
CA SER A 482 23.48 36.89 -23.85
C SER A 482 22.00 36.54 -23.69
N ILE A 483 21.52 36.56 -22.44
CA ILE A 483 20.23 37.07 -21.96
C ILE A 483 20.34 36.96 -20.43
N THR A 484 20.95 37.94 -19.75
CA THR A 484 20.30 39.10 -19.12
C THR A 484 18.95 38.79 -18.49
N GLY A 485 18.93 38.72 -17.16
CA GLY A 485 17.71 38.60 -16.38
C GLY A 485 17.95 38.42 -14.88
N HIS A 486 18.84 39.22 -14.28
CA HIS A 486 18.71 39.58 -12.86
C HIS A 486 17.28 40.10 -12.64
N THR A 487 16.56 39.69 -11.58
CA THR A 487 16.71 40.19 -10.21
C THR A 487 15.81 39.36 -9.31
N PHE A 488 16.23 39.01 -8.10
CA PHE A 488 15.52 39.42 -6.88
C PHE A 488 16.44 39.23 -5.67
N GLY A 489 16.77 40.36 -5.05
CA GLY A 489 17.49 40.46 -3.79
C GLY A 489 16.61 40.16 -2.59
N GLY A 490 17.26 40.02 -1.44
CA GLY A 490 16.63 39.72 -0.16
C GLY A 490 15.96 40.89 0.56
N HIS A 491 15.59 40.56 1.80
CA HIS A 491 15.01 41.37 2.89
C HIS A 491 13.54 41.80 2.77
N LEU A 492 12.67 41.08 3.49
CA LEU A 492 12.09 41.51 4.77
C LEU A 492 11.69 40.29 5.61
#